data_AF-A0A2B7WEH0-F1
#
_entry.id   AF-A0A2B7WEH0-F1
#
_cell.length_a   1.000
_cell.length_b   1.000
_cell.length_c   1.000
_cell.angle_alpha   90.00
_cell.angle_beta   90.00
_cell.angle_gamma   90.00
#
_symmetry.space_group_name_H-M   'P 1'
#
loop_
_entity.id
_entity.type
_entity.pdbx_description
1 polymer ?
#
loop_
_entity_poly.entity_id
_entity_poly.type
_entity_poly.pdbx_seq_one_letter_code
_entity_poly.pdbx_strand_id
1 'polypeptide(L)'
;MSTPALEEYQIGWICALPIEAAAAQEMLDEEFGALEEQDNADTNIYTLGRIGKHYIVIACLGGQYGTTSATIVAHNMMRTFSKSLRVGLMVGIGGGIPSSTNDIRLGDIVISYPTDTCGGVLQYDMGKIVENGKLKRTGALNSPPRLLLAAVNQMRATALRKDPLYPSYIQQA
;
A
#
# COMPACT_ATOMS: atom_id res chain seq x y z
N MET A 1 -25.32 -0.48 -10.15
CA MET A 1 -25.06 -1.94 -10.08
C MET A 1 -25.19 -2.37 -8.62
N SER A 2 -25.52 -3.62 -8.32
CA SER A 2 -25.55 -4.11 -6.94
C SER A 2 -24.13 -4.19 -6.38
N THR A 3 -23.95 -3.76 -5.12
CA THR A 3 -22.68 -3.89 -4.41
C THR A 3 -22.24 -5.37 -4.35
N PRO A 4 -21.01 -5.71 -4.76
CA PRO A 4 -20.46 -7.06 -4.63
C PRO A 4 -20.47 -7.57 -3.19
N ALA A 5 -20.50 -8.89 -3.02
CA ALA A 5 -20.46 -9.50 -1.68
C ALA A 5 -19.10 -9.23 -1.00
N LEU A 6 -19.08 -9.20 0.34
CA LEU A 6 -17.83 -9.02 1.11
C LEU A 6 -16.77 -10.07 0.76
N GLU A 7 -17.21 -11.27 0.39
CA GLU A 7 -16.38 -12.37 -0.09
C GLU A 7 -15.72 -12.13 -1.47
N GLU A 8 -15.97 -10.99 -2.10
CA GLU A 8 -15.38 -10.63 -3.39
C GLU A 8 -14.21 -9.63 -3.26
N TYR A 9 -14.00 -8.97 -2.12
CA TYR A 9 -12.93 -7.94 -2.02
C TYR A 9 -11.56 -8.57 -1.72
N GLN A 10 -10.68 -8.59 -2.73
CA GLN A 10 -9.40 -9.31 -2.62
C GLN A 10 -8.21 -8.43 -2.24
N ILE A 11 -8.30 -7.11 -2.41
CA ILE A 11 -7.19 -6.19 -2.23
C ILE A 11 -7.57 -5.12 -1.23
N GLY A 12 -6.80 -5.01 -0.16
CA GLY A 12 -6.86 -3.91 0.78
C GLY A 12 -5.93 -2.78 0.37
N TRP A 13 -6.42 -1.56 0.38
CA TRP A 13 -5.65 -0.34 0.15
C TRP A 13 -5.75 0.53 1.41
N ILE A 14 -4.65 0.64 2.13
CA ILE A 14 -4.57 1.41 3.38
C ILE A 14 -3.85 2.71 3.07
N CYS A 15 -4.51 3.82 3.39
CA CYS A 15 -4.01 5.18 3.28
C CYS A 15 -3.72 5.74 4.67
N ALA A 16 -2.70 6.57 4.79
CA ALA A 16 -2.37 7.25 6.03
C ALA A 16 -3.08 8.60 6.18
N LEU A 17 -3.31 9.31 5.08
CA LEU A 17 -3.84 10.67 5.06
C LEU A 17 -5.14 10.76 4.24
N PRO A 18 -6.05 11.69 4.58
CA PRO A 18 -7.29 11.89 3.82
C PRO A 18 -7.07 12.19 2.34
N ILE A 19 -6.00 12.93 2.00
CA ILE A 19 -5.68 13.24 0.59
C ILE A 19 -5.23 12.00 -0.20
N GLU A 20 -4.60 11.04 0.47
CA GLU A 20 -4.23 9.76 -0.14
C GLU A 20 -5.47 8.89 -0.36
N ALA A 21 -6.40 8.89 0.61
CA ALA A 21 -7.67 8.19 0.48
C ALA A 21 -8.54 8.78 -0.64
N ALA A 22 -8.62 10.11 -0.75
CA ALA A 22 -9.30 10.78 -1.85
C ALA A 22 -8.68 10.38 -3.21
N ALA A 23 -7.36 10.40 -3.33
CA ALA A 23 -6.69 9.95 -4.54
C ALA A 23 -6.97 8.46 -4.84
N ALA A 24 -6.98 7.59 -3.83
CA ALA A 24 -7.30 6.18 -3.99
C ALA A 24 -8.75 5.95 -4.48
N GLN A 25 -9.70 6.75 -4.00
CA GLN A 25 -11.10 6.70 -4.43
C GLN A 25 -11.25 7.14 -5.89
N GLU A 26 -10.59 8.22 -6.31
CA GLU A 26 -10.59 8.69 -7.70
C GLU A 26 -9.93 7.70 -8.68
N MET A 27 -9.10 6.77 -8.17
CA MET A 27 -8.48 5.71 -8.97
C MET A 27 -9.41 4.51 -9.23
N LEU A 28 -10.59 4.46 -8.60
CA LEU A 28 -11.56 3.38 -8.81
C LEU A 28 -12.24 3.53 -10.17
N ASP A 29 -12.32 2.44 -10.94
CA ASP A 29 -13.15 2.40 -12.15
C ASP A 29 -14.64 2.42 -11.78
N GLU A 30 -15.00 1.81 -10.65
CA GLU A 30 -16.33 1.82 -10.06
C GLU A 30 -16.27 1.93 -8.55
N GLU A 31 -17.05 2.84 -7.97
CA GLU A 31 -17.26 2.99 -6.54
C GLU A 31 -18.60 2.37 -6.13
N PHE A 32 -18.58 1.53 -5.08
CA PHE A 32 -19.76 0.87 -4.52
C PHE A 32 -20.22 1.48 -3.19
N GLY A 33 -19.60 2.58 -2.77
CA GLY A 33 -19.90 3.31 -1.54
C GLY A 33 -19.19 2.77 -0.31
N ALA A 34 -19.67 3.19 0.86
CA ALA A 34 -19.12 2.76 2.14
C ALA A 34 -19.68 1.39 2.55
N LEU A 35 -18.90 0.62 3.31
CA LEU A 35 -19.44 -0.56 3.99
C LEU A 35 -20.37 -0.12 5.13
N GLU A 36 -21.65 -0.46 5.05
CA GLU A 36 -22.66 -0.03 6.03
C GLU A 36 -22.73 -0.93 7.27
N GLU A 37 -22.48 -2.23 7.11
CA GLU A 37 -22.57 -3.22 8.19
C GLU A 37 -21.23 -3.93 8.40
N GLN A 38 -20.70 -3.83 9.61
CA GLN A 38 -19.48 -4.50 10.05
C GLN A 38 -19.53 -4.77 11.56
N ASP A 39 -18.55 -5.53 12.07
CA ASP A 39 -18.43 -5.78 13.51
C ASP A 39 -18.22 -4.45 14.27
N ASN A 40 -18.94 -4.24 15.38
CA ASN A 40 -18.83 -3.03 16.20
C ASN A 40 -17.42 -2.79 16.80
N ALA A 41 -16.59 -3.84 16.89
CA ALA A 41 -15.21 -3.74 17.30
C ALA A 41 -14.28 -3.29 16.16
N ASP A 42 -14.73 -3.36 14.91
CA ASP A 42 -14.03 -2.79 13.78
C ASP A 42 -14.34 -1.28 13.68
N THR A 43 -13.34 -0.48 14.04
CA THR A 43 -13.42 0.99 14.03
C THR A 43 -13.02 1.62 12.70
N ASN A 44 -12.70 0.82 11.67
CA ASN A 44 -12.36 1.35 10.36
C ASN A 44 -13.61 1.85 9.61
N ILE A 45 -13.40 2.82 8.72
CA ILE A 45 -14.39 3.18 7.70
C ILE A 45 -13.83 2.68 6.37
N TYR A 46 -14.64 1.89 5.65
CA TYR A 46 -14.25 1.31 4.37
C TYR A 46 -14.97 1.97 3.21
N THR A 47 -14.25 2.24 2.13
CA THR A 47 -14.83 2.48 0.80
C THR A 47 -14.60 1.25 -0.07
N LEU A 48 -15.66 0.82 -0.76
CA LEU A 48 -15.66 -0.36 -1.61
C LEU A 48 -15.61 0.07 -3.07
N GLY A 49 -14.82 -0.62 -3.88
CA GLY A 49 -14.74 -0.31 -5.31
C GLY A 49 -14.07 -1.38 -6.14
N ARG A 50 -13.81 -1.04 -7.40
CA ARG A 50 -13.20 -1.93 -8.40
C ARG A 50 -12.15 -1.18 -9.22
N ILE A 51 -11.02 -1.85 -9.48
CA ILE A 51 -10.00 -1.44 -10.47
C ILE A 51 -9.72 -2.62 -11.38
N GLY A 52 -9.98 -2.46 -12.68
CA GLY A 52 -10.02 -3.54 -13.64
C GLY A 52 -10.88 -4.69 -13.11
N LYS A 53 -10.33 -5.90 -13.06
CA LYS A 53 -11.05 -7.08 -12.55
C LYS A 53 -10.93 -7.30 -11.03
N HIS A 54 -10.38 -6.35 -10.30
CA HIS A 54 -10.04 -6.51 -8.88
C HIS A 54 -10.96 -5.67 -8.01
N TYR A 55 -11.56 -6.30 -7.01
CA TYR A 55 -12.35 -5.61 -6.00
C TYR A 55 -11.45 -5.15 -4.87
N ILE A 56 -11.55 -3.85 -4.58
CA ILE A 56 -10.66 -3.12 -3.68
C ILE A 56 -11.47 -2.64 -2.48
N VAL A 57 -10.91 -2.80 -1.29
CA VAL A 57 -11.37 -2.14 -0.07
C VAL A 57 -10.34 -1.09 0.34
N ILE A 58 -10.78 0.16 0.46
CA ILE A 58 -9.95 1.29 0.89
C ILE A 58 -10.26 1.61 2.34
N ALA A 59 -9.23 1.82 3.17
CA ALA A 59 -9.37 2.38 4.51
C ALA A 59 -8.32 3.46 4.74
N CYS A 60 -8.66 4.48 5.53
CA CYS A 60 -7.73 5.52 5.96
C CYS A 60 -7.47 5.39 7.46
N LEU A 61 -6.24 5.67 7.91
CA LEU A 61 -5.91 5.74 9.34
C LEU A 61 -6.77 6.79 10.06
N GLY A 62 -7.23 6.44 11.27
CA GLY A 62 -8.04 7.32 12.12
C GLY A 62 -7.19 8.11 13.12
N GLY A 63 -7.20 9.44 13.01
CA GLY A 63 -6.72 10.38 14.03
C GLY A 63 -5.20 10.52 14.23
N GLN A 64 -4.44 9.42 14.24
CA GLN A 64 -2.99 9.43 14.44
C GLN A 64 -2.26 8.66 13.33
N TYR A 65 -1.25 9.31 12.75
CA TYR A 65 -0.31 8.70 11.83
C TYR A 65 0.67 7.78 12.57
N GLY A 66 1.05 6.66 11.97
CA GLY A 66 2.11 5.81 12.49
C GLY A 66 1.83 4.31 12.34
N THR A 67 2.84 3.50 12.70
CA THR A 67 2.83 2.04 12.51
C THR A 67 1.76 1.34 13.34
N THR A 68 1.50 1.80 14.57
CA THR A 68 0.45 1.24 15.44
C THR A 68 -0.94 1.43 14.84
N SER A 69 -1.25 2.65 14.38
CA SER A 69 -2.53 2.96 13.74
C SER A 69 -2.72 2.15 12.46
N ALA A 70 -1.69 2.07 11.62
CA ALA A 70 -1.72 1.23 10.42
C ALA A 70 -1.91 -0.26 10.73
N THR A 71 -1.32 -0.76 11.82
CA THR A 71 -1.49 -2.16 12.26
C THR A 71 -2.93 -2.43 12.68
N ILE A 72 -3.57 -1.52 13.42
CA ILE A 72 -4.97 -1.65 13.83
C ILE A 72 -5.86 -1.69 12.59
N VAL A 73 -5.68 -0.76 11.66
CA VAL A 73 -6.46 -0.68 10.42
C VAL A 73 -6.31 -1.98 9.61
N ALA A 74 -5.07 -2.44 9.40
CA ALA A 74 -4.81 -3.67 8.66
C ALA A 74 -5.44 -4.90 9.34
N HIS A 75 -5.34 -5.00 10.67
CA HIS A 75 -5.87 -6.14 11.42
C HIS A 75 -7.39 -6.23 11.37
N ASN A 76 -8.05 -5.09 11.53
CA ASN A 76 -9.51 -5.01 11.40
C ASN A 76 -9.95 -5.35 9.98
N MET A 77 -9.29 -4.81 8.96
CA MET A 77 -9.57 -5.13 7.55
C MET A 77 -9.41 -6.63 7.28
N MET A 78 -8.35 -7.26 7.78
CA MET A 78 -8.16 -8.71 7.65
C MET A 78 -9.27 -9.52 8.33
N ARG A 79 -9.85 -9.04 9.43
CA ARG A 79 -10.96 -9.72 10.11
C ARG A 79 -12.25 -9.58 9.31
N THR A 80 -12.60 -8.36 8.93
CA THR A 80 -13.84 -8.04 8.21
C THR A 80 -13.89 -8.72 6.84
N PHE A 81 -12.75 -8.78 6.14
CA PHE A 81 -12.63 -9.40 4.81
C PHE A 81 -11.90 -10.76 4.84
N SER A 82 -11.99 -11.49 5.96
CA SER A 82 -11.19 -12.70 6.23
C SER A 82 -11.32 -13.84 5.21
N LYS A 83 -12.43 -13.90 4.48
CA LYS A 83 -12.69 -14.96 3.48
C LYS A 83 -12.09 -14.67 2.10
N SER A 84 -11.81 -13.40 1.81
CA SER A 84 -11.57 -12.92 0.44
C SER A 84 -10.31 -12.10 0.28
N LEU A 85 -9.88 -11.38 1.33
CA LEU A 85 -8.69 -10.55 1.30
C LEU A 85 -7.44 -11.39 1.08
N ARG A 86 -6.68 -11.07 0.02
CA ARG A 86 -5.47 -11.81 -0.37
C ARG A 86 -4.20 -11.01 -0.13
N VAL A 87 -4.30 -9.69 -0.29
CA VAL A 87 -3.18 -8.76 -0.19
C VAL A 87 -3.68 -7.45 0.41
N GLY A 88 -2.90 -6.87 1.33
CA GLY A 88 -3.03 -5.49 1.76
C GLY A 88 -1.85 -4.66 1.25
N LEU A 89 -2.13 -3.45 0.79
CA LEU A 89 -1.16 -2.48 0.31
C LEU A 89 -1.25 -1.23 1.20
N MET A 90 -0.12 -0.80 1.74
CA MET A 90 0.01 0.54 2.31
C MET A 90 0.47 1.47 1.18
N VAL A 91 -0.36 2.43 0.80
CA VAL A 91 -0.08 3.34 -0.33
C VAL A 91 -0.33 4.76 0.14
N GLY A 92 0.63 5.63 -0.12
CA GLY A 92 0.58 7.02 0.30
C GLY A 92 1.76 7.79 -0.26
N ILE A 93 1.80 9.08 0.07
CA ILE A 93 2.91 9.96 -0.30
C ILE A 93 4.10 9.75 0.63
N GLY A 94 5.30 9.94 0.12
CA GLY A 94 6.54 9.79 0.87
C GLY A 94 7.57 10.85 0.51
N GLY A 95 8.51 11.10 1.42
CA GLY A 95 9.69 11.92 1.14
C GLY A 95 10.77 11.12 0.42
N GLY A 96 11.50 11.76 -0.49
CA GLY A 96 12.66 11.19 -1.18
C GLY A 96 13.98 11.78 -0.70
N ILE A 97 15.04 10.96 -0.66
CA ILE A 97 16.41 11.41 -0.40
C ILE A 97 17.26 11.08 -1.64
N PRO A 98 17.33 11.98 -2.64
CA PRO A 98 18.10 11.72 -3.85
C PRO A 98 19.61 11.65 -3.55
N SER A 99 20.33 10.86 -4.34
CA SER A 99 21.80 10.77 -4.31
C SER A 99 22.35 10.64 -5.72
N SER A 100 23.68 10.77 -5.88
CA SER A 100 24.35 10.52 -7.16
C SER A 100 24.14 9.11 -7.71
N THR A 101 23.78 8.16 -6.85
CA THR A 101 23.50 6.76 -7.19
C THR A 101 22.01 6.41 -7.21
N ASN A 102 21.14 7.30 -6.71
CA ASN A 102 19.70 7.11 -6.68
C ASN A 102 19.02 8.41 -7.14
N ASP A 103 18.64 8.44 -8.42
CA ASP A 103 17.90 9.54 -9.03
C ASP A 103 16.43 9.43 -8.62
N ILE A 104 16.07 10.01 -7.46
CA ILE A 104 14.71 10.06 -6.93
C ILE A 104 14.15 11.46 -7.18
N ARG A 105 13.00 11.54 -7.84
CA ARG A 105 12.35 12.79 -8.25
C ARG A 105 10.92 12.87 -7.73
N LEU A 106 10.39 14.09 -7.66
CA LEU A 106 8.97 14.30 -7.38
C LEU A 106 8.12 13.64 -8.47
N GLY A 107 7.11 12.88 -8.05
CA GLY A 107 6.26 12.10 -8.94
C GLY A 107 6.72 10.65 -9.16
N ASP A 108 7.92 10.27 -8.69
CA ASP A 108 8.34 8.87 -8.76
C ASP A 108 7.49 7.99 -7.85
N ILE A 109 7.10 6.83 -8.38
CA ILE A 109 6.39 5.79 -7.62
C ILE A 109 7.42 4.76 -7.16
N VAL A 110 7.60 4.68 -5.84
CA VAL A 110 8.50 3.71 -5.22
C VAL A 110 7.69 2.48 -4.79
N ILE A 111 8.10 1.31 -5.28
CA ILE A 111 7.51 0.03 -4.89
C ILE A 111 8.52 -0.73 -4.04
N SER A 112 8.10 -1.15 -2.84
CA SER A 112 8.92 -1.99 -1.96
C SER A 112 9.40 -3.24 -2.70
N TYR A 113 10.71 -3.46 -2.69
CA TYR A 113 11.35 -4.61 -3.34
C TYR A 113 12.52 -5.09 -2.49
N PRO A 114 12.63 -6.40 -2.21
CA PRO A 114 13.68 -6.93 -1.34
C PRO A 114 15.06 -6.81 -1.99
N THR A 115 16.06 -6.47 -1.17
CA THR A 115 17.47 -6.34 -1.55
C THR A 115 18.36 -6.94 -0.46
N ASP A 116 19.29 -7.83 -0.84
CA ASP A 116 20.16 -8.55 0.08
C ASP A 116 19.42 -9.16 1.29
N THR A 117 19.61 -8.59 2.48
CA THR A 117 18.99 -9.02 3.74
C THR A 117 17.78 -8.17 4.14
N CYS A 118 17.36 -7.22 3.29
CA CYS A 118 16.24 -6.33 3.51
C CYS A 118 15.00 -6.84 2.76
N GLY A 119 13.86 -6.92 3.45
CA GLY A 119 12.57 -7.26 2.83
C GLY A 119 12.01 -6.17 1.89
N GLY A 120 12.68 -5.01 1.78
CA GLY A 120 12.27 -3.88 0.95
C GLY A 120 11.74 -2.68 1.73
N VAL A 121 11.41 -2.88 3.02
CA VAL A 121 11.14 -1.80 3.97
C VAL A 121 12.09 -1.94 5.17
N LEU A 122 12.71 -0.82 5.55
CA LEU A 122 13.64 -0.75 6.67
C LEU A 122 13.13 0.26 7.69
N GLN A 123 12.94 -0.20 8.93
CA GLN A 123 12.65 0.68 10.06
C GLN A 123 13.97 1.26 10.59
N TYR A 124 14.25 2.52 10.26
CA TYR A 124 15.55 3.14 10.50
C TYR A 124 15.72 3.68 11.93
N ASP A 125 14.61 3.93 12.63
CA ASP A 125 14.55 4.44 14.00
C ASP A 125 14.57 3.33 15.06
N MET A 126 14.62 2.06 14.65
CA MET A 126 14.59 0.90 15.54
C MET A 126 15.89 0.09 15.48
N GLY A 127 16.49 -0.12 16.64
CA GLY A 127 17.68 -0.96 16.78
C GLY A 127 18.19 -0.98 18.21
N LYS A 128 19.34 -1.65 18.40
CA LYS A 128 20.04 -1.71 19.67
C LYS A 128 21.34 -0.92 19.59
N ILE A 129 21.57 -0.01 20.53
CA ILE A 129 22.88 0.61 20.70
C ILE A 129 23.85 -0.45 21.24
N VAL A 130 24.94 -0.69 20.53
CA VAL A 130 26.03 -1.59 20.96
C VAL A 130 27.13 -0.82 21.70
N GLU A 131 28.09 -1.52 22.31
CA GLU A 131 29.14 -0.94 23.19
C GLU A 131 29.90 0.26 22.60
N ASN A 132 29.95 0.39 21.26
CA ASN A 132 30.60 1.51 20.56
C ASN A 132 29.67 2.69 20.23
N GLY A 133 28.48 2.78 20.85
CA GLY A 133 27.49 3.82 20.57
C GLY A 133 26.80 3.71 19.20
N LYS A 134 27.11 2.67 18.42
CA LYS A 134 26.53 2.44 17.09
C LYS A 134 25.16 1.80 17.20
N LEU A 135 24.19 2.29 16.43
CA LEU A 135 22.90 1.63 16.27
C LEU A 135 23.08 0.37 15.42
N LYS A 136 22.80 -0.80 16.00
CA LYS A 136 22.74 -2.08 15.29
C LYS A 136 21.28 -2.43 15.04
N ARG A 137 20.91 -2.60 13.77
CA ARG A 137 19.61 -3.15 13.39
C ARG A 137 19.47 -4.58 13.94
N THR A 138 18.39 -4.87 14.66
CA THR A 138 18.14 -6.17 15.29
C THR A 138 16.96 -6.94 14.68
N GLY A 139 16.22 -6.33 13.74
CA GLY A 139 15.07 -6.95 13.08
C GLY A 139 15.03 -6.64 11.59
N ALA A 140 14.12 -7.30 10.89
CA ALA A 140 13.79 -7.06 9.49
C ALA A 140 12.29 -7.29 9.28
N LEU A 141 11.69 -6.50 8.38
CA LEU A 141 10.32 -6.74 7.91
C LEU A 141 10.32 -7.82 6.83
N ASN A 142 9.19 -8.52 6.70
CA ASN A 142 8.99 -9.51 5.66
C ASN A 142 9.06 -8.89 4.26
N SER A 143 9.50 -9.69 3.29
CA SER A 143 9.40 -9.32 1.87
C SER A 143 7.95 -9.29 1.40
N PRO A 144 7.61 -8.45 0.40
CA PRO A 144 6.32 -8.51 -0.28
C PRO A 144 6.01 -9.93 -0.80
N PRO A 145 4.73 -10.31 -0.88
CA PRO A 145 4.32 -11.60 -1.44
C PRO A 145 4.90 -11.83 -2.84
N ARG A 146 5.28 -13.09 -3.13
CA ARG A 146 5.87 -13.49 -4.43
C ARG A 146 5.06 -13.01 -5.64
N LEU A 147 3.73 -13.01 -5.53
CA LEU A 147 2.84 -12.54 -6.60
C LEU A 147 3.08 -11.06 -6.95
N LEU A 148 3.26 -10.19 -5.95
CA LEU A 148 3.55 -8.77 -6.18
C LEU A 148 4.95 -8.58 -6.75
N LEU A 149 5.94 -9.35 -6.29
CA LEU A 149 7.29 -9.31 -6.84
C LEU A 149 7.32 -9.73 -8.31
N ALA A 150 6.52 -10.73 -8.69
CA ALA A 150 6.35 -11.13 -10.08
C ALA A 150 5.70 -10.01 -10.92
N ALA A 151 4.70 -9.32 -10.37
CA ALA A 151 4.07 -8.17 -11.02
C ALA A 151 5.07 -7.02 -11.25
N VAL A 152 5.89 -6.67 -10.24
CA VAL A 152 6.96 -5.66 -10.39
C VAL A 152 7.95 -6.05 -11.48
N ASN A 153 8.37 -7.31 -11.54
CA ASN A 153 9.29 -7.76 -12.59
C ASN A 153 8.63 -7.75 -13.98
N GLN A 154 7.33 -8.01 -14.08
CA GLN A 154 6.58 -7.84 -15.33
C GLN A 154 6.50 -6.37 -15.74
N MET A 155 6.29 -5.44 -14.80
CA MET A 155 6.32 -4.00 -15.07
C MET A 155 7.70 -3.56 -15.58
N ARG A 156 8.79 -3.99 -14.93
CA ARG A 156 10.17 -3.74 -15.36
C ARG A 156 10.43 -4.27 -16.78
N ALA A 157 10.07 -5.53 -17.04
CA ALA A 157 10.24 -6.12 -18.37
C ALA A 157 9.43 -5.37 -19.45
N THR A 158 8.26 -4.84 -19.08
CA THR A 158 7.43 -4.05 -19.99
C THR A 158 8.06 -2.69 -20.29
N ALA A 159 8.58 -2.00 -19.27
CA ALA A 159 9.27 -0.71 -19.44
C ALA A 159 10.54 -0.82 -20.30
N LEU A 160 11.21 -1.98 -20.31
CA LEU A 160 12.34 -2.24 -21.20
C LEU A 160 11.92 -2.46 -22.66
N ARG A 161 10.66 -2.79 -22.93
CA ARG A 161 10.16 -3.14 -24.26
C ARG A 161 9.29 -2.05 -24.90
N LYS A 162 8.58 -1.28 -24.09
CA LYS A 162 7.56 -0.33 -24.54
C LYS A 162 7.79 1.03 -23.89
N ASP A 163 7.39 2.07 -24.60
CA ASP A 163 7.31 3.40 -24.02
C ASP A 163 6.30 3.39 -22.86
N PRO A 164 6.64 4.01 -21.73
CA PRO A 164 5.74 4.07 -20.59
C PRO A 164 4.52 4.94 -20.91
N LEU A 165 3.35 4.54 -20.42
CA LEU A 165 2.09 5.27 -20.58
C LEU A 165 1.87 6.36 -19.51
N TYR A 166 2.63 6.35 -18.42
CA TYR A 166 2.46 7.35 -17.36
C TYR A 166 2.66 8.81 -17.81
N PRO A 167 3.52 9.15 -18.80
CA PRO A 167 3.59 10.51 -19.32
C PRO A 167 2.28 10.99 -19.92
N SER A 168 1.49 10.13 -20.56
CA SER A 168 0.17 10.51 -21.08
C SER A 168 -0.85 10.73 -19.97
N TYR A 169 -0.77 9.98 -18.86
CA TYR A 169 -1.64 10.20 -17.70
C TYR A 169 -1.31 11.53 -17.01
N ILE A 170 -0.03 11.88 -16.88
CA ILE A 170 0.39 13.16 -16.29
C ILE A 170 -0.04 14.36 -17.17
N GLN A 171 -0.05 14.21 -18.49
CA GLN A 171 -0.50 15.28 -19.39
C GLN A 171 -2.02 15.49 -19.40
N GLN A 172 -2.80 14.52 -18.91
CA GLN A 172 -4.26 14.55 -18.89
C GLN A 172 -4.85 14.91 -17.52
N ALA A 173 -4.01 14.96 -16.48
CA ALA A 173 -4.35 15.41 -15.14
C ALA A 173 -4.23 16.94 -15.01
#